data_AF-A0A9P6RYA4-F1
#
_entry.id   AF-A0A9P6RYA4-F1
#
_cell.length_a   1.000
_cell.length_b   1.000
_cell.length_c   1.000
_cell.angle_alpha   90.00
_cell.angle_beta   90.00
_cell.angle_gamma   90.00
#
_symmetry.space_group_name_H-M   'P 1'
#
loop_
_entity.id
_entity.type
_entity.pdbx_description
1 polymer ?
#
loop_
_entity_poly.entity_id
_entity_poly.type
_entity_poly.pdbx_seq_one_letter_code
_entity_poly.pdbx_strand_id
1 'polypeptide(L)'
;MTFESVGGRLYISQAGGCTSPESRITVKLVDMSRPEAGGVTVSRQIILTGPRGRPFPIEFKVVFDSRVWGPEKKYALSARIEEMTGDERLQYI
;
A
#
# COMPACT_ATOMS: atom_id res chain seq x y z
N MET A 1 -9.88 -12.87 -17.42
CA MET A 1 -9.07 -11.80 -16.80
C MET A 1 -8.17 -12.49 -15.80
N THR A 2 -6.85 -12.32 -15.90
CA THR A 2 -5.90 -13.05 -15.04
C THR A 2 -5.33 -12.06 -14.04
N PHE A 3 -5.33 -12.44 -12.76
CA PHE A 3 -4.84 -11.59 -11.68
C PHE A 3 -3.61 -12.23 -11.06
N GLU A 4 -2.65 -11.38 -10.75
CA GLU A 4 -1.46 -11.73 -10.00
C GLU A 4 -1.39 -10.91 -8.71
N SER A 5 -0.44 -11.26 -7.84
CA SER A 5 -0.25 -10.52 -6.60
C SER A 5 1.20 -10.42 -6.21
N VAL A 6 1.57 -9.27 -5.67
CA VAL A 6 2.82 -9.06 -4.95
C VAL A 6 2.52 -8.84 -3.48
N GLY A 7 3.19 -9.59 -2.62
CA GLY A 7 2.99 -9.54 -1.17
C GLY A 7 4.29 -9.30 -0.42
N GLY A 8 4.18 -8.92 0.84
CA GLY A 8 5.32 -8.66 1.69
C GLY A 8 4.93 -8.20 3.08
N ARG A 9 5.91 -7.68 3.80
CA ARG A 9 5.77 -7.17 5.17
C ARG A 9 6.33 -5.75 5.25
N LEU A 10 5.54 -4.85 5.81
CA LEU A 10 5.98 -3.51 6.17
C LEU A 10 6.66 -3.56 7.53
N TYR A 11 7.79 -2.89 7.64
CA TYR A 11 8.53 -2.69 8.89
C TYR A 11 8.75 -1.19 9.08
N ILE A 12 8.92 -0.76 10.33
CA ILE A 12 9.42 0.56 10.65
C ILE A 12 10.73 0.42 11.42
N SER A 13 11.55 1.48 11.42
CA SER A 13 12.83 1.49 12.14
C SER A 13 12.68 1.41 13.66
N GLN A 14 11.51 1.81 14.19
CA GLN A 14 11.23 1.76 15.62
C GLN A 14 10.85 0.34 16.04
N ALA A 15 11.72 -0.32 16.80
CA ALA A 15 11.47 -1.68 17.29
C ALA A 15 10.19 -1.74 18.14
N GLY A 16 9.30 -2.69 17.85
CA GLY A 16 8.05 -2.90 18.59
C GLY A 16 6.97 -1.83 18.36
N GLY A 17 7.08 -1.02 17.30
CA GLY A 17 6.11 0.02 17.03
C GLY A 17 4.74 -0.48 16.59
N CYS A 18 3.73 0.33 16.88
CA CYS A 18 2.36 0.22 16.39
C CYS A 18 2.05 1.47 15.56
N THR A 19 1.17 1.37 14.57
CA THR A 19 0.64 2.59 13.94
C THR A 19 -0.17 3.40 14.95
N SER A 20 -0.35 4.70 14.69
CA SER A 20 -1.38 5.48 15.39
C SER A 20 -2.75 4.79 15.24
N PRO A 21 -3.65 4.93 16.22
CA PRO A 21 -5.05 4.58 16.06
C PRO A 21 -5.65 5.20 14.81
N GLU A 22 -6.57 4.50 14.16
CA GLU A 22 -7.31 5.02 13.01
C GLU A 22 -6.40 5.55 11.89
N SER A 23 -5.29 4.85 11.63
CA SER A 23 -4.44 5.11 10.48
C SER A 23 -4.92 4.33 9.26
N ARG A 24 -4.66 4.91 8.09
CA ARG A 24 -4.76 4.25 6.80
C ARG A 24 -3.37 3.98 6.27
N ILE A 25 -3.11 2.73 5.92
CA ILE A 25 -1.91 2.35 5.18
C ILE A 25 -2.31 2.14 3.73
N THR A 26 -1.66 2.87 2.83
CA THR A 26 -1.83 2.69 1.38
C THR A 26 -0.56 2.08 0.82
N VAL A 27 -0.65 0.86 0.30
CA VAL A 27 0.43 0.19 -0.43
C VAL A 27 0.11 0.23 -1.92
N LYS A 28 1.00 0.81 -2.72
CA LYS A 28 0.83 0.99 -4.17
C LYS A 28 1.87 0.19 -4.93
N LEU A 29 1.43 -0.47 -5.99
CA LEU A 29 2.29 -0.92 -7.08
C LEU A 29 2.33 0.17 -8.14
N VAL A 30 3.52 0.67 -8.44
CA VAL A 30 3.74 1.82 -9.33
C VAL A 30 4.60 1.39 -10.51
N ASP A 31 4.14 1.67 -11.73
CA ASP A 31 4.92 1.56 -12.97
C ASP A 31 5.84 2.80 -13.07
N MET A 32 7.14 2.54 -13.00
CA MET A 32 8.24 3.51 -13.02
C MET A 32 8.95 3.53 -14.38
N SER A 33 8.31 3.04 -15.45
CA SER A 33 8.87 3.09 -16.80
C SER A 33 8.98 4.52 -17.36
N ARG A 34 8.24 5.46 -16.78
CA ARG A 34 8.29 6.91 -17.04
C ARG A 34 8.44 7.68 -15.73
N PRO A 35 9.62 7.62 -15.09
CA PRO A 35 9.82 8.16 -13.74
C PRO A 35 9.66 9.69 -13.67
N GLU A 36 9.93 10.40 -14.76
CA GLU A 36 9.76 11.85 -14.89
C GLU A 36 8.31 12.32 -14.68
N ALA A 37 7.34 11.42 -14.89
CA ALA A 37 5.93 11.69 -14.64
C ALA A 37 5.47 11.30 -13.21
N GLY A 38 6.40 10.92 -12.33
CA GLY A 38 6.09 10.47 -10.96
C GLY A 38 5.60 9.02 -10.85
N GLY A 39 5.63 8.27 -11.96
CA GLY A 39 5.15 6.89 -12.05
C GLY A 39 3.63 6.77 -12.06
N VAL A 40 3.12 5.67 -12.61
CA VAL A 40 1.68 5.40 -12.72
C VAL A 40 1.27 4.34 -11.71
N THR A 41 0.30 4.64 -10.84
CA THR A 41 -0.24 3.63 -9.91
C THR A 41 -1.03 2.59 -10.70
N VAL A 42 -0.52 1.36 -10.71
CA VAL A 42 -1.13 0.21 -11.40
C VAL A 42 -2.21 -0.42 -10.53
N SER A 43 -1.93 -0.56 -9.24
CA SER A 43 -2.86 -1.09 -8.25
C SER A 43 -2.50 -0.59 -6.86
N ARG A 44 -3.46 -0.67 -5.94
CA ARG A 44 -3.27 -0.31 -4.53
C ARG A 44 -4.02 -1.25 -3.61
N GLN A 45 -3.47 -1.46 -2.44
CA GLN A 45 -4.16 -2.00 -1.28
C GLN A 45 -4.29 -0.91 -0.22
N ILE A 46 -5.48 -0.82 0.37
CA ILE A 46 -5.73 0.00 1.56
C ILE A 46 -5.88 -0.95 2.75
N ILE A 47 -5.14 -0.69 3.83
CA ILE A 47 -5.20 -1.42 5.08
C ILE A 47 -5.59 -0.43 6.17
N LEU A 48 -6.76 -0.62 6.75
CA LEU A 48 -7.21 0.14 7.91
C LEU A 48 -6.62 -0.48 9.17
N THR A 49 -6.05 0.34 10.04
CA THR A 49 -5.42 -0.16 11.28
C THR A 49 -6.39 -0.27 12.44
N GLY A 50 -7.53 0.43 12.36
CA GLY A 50 -8.57 0.44 13.39
C GLY A 50 -8.18 1.16 14.69
N PRO A 51 -9.04 1.10 15.72
CA PRO A 51 -8.99 1.99 16.89
C PRO A 51 -7.83 1.72 17.85
N ARG A 52 -7.15 0.57 17.71
CA ARG A 52 -5.99 0.21 18.54
C ARG A 52 -4.67 0.33 17.78
N GLY A 53 -4.69 0.80 16.54
CA GLY A 53 -3.56 0.70 15.63
C GLY A 53 -3.26 -0.76 15.27
N ARG A 54 -2.22 -0.96 14.46
CA ARG A 54 -1.75 -2.29 14.07
C ARG A 54 -0.25 -2.42 14.35
N PRO A 55 0.19 -3.49 15.03
CA PRO A 55 1.61 -3.70 15.31
C PRO A 55 2.36 -4.06 14.03
N PHE A 56 3.64 -3.66 13.96
CA PHE A 56 4.56 -4.11 12.92
C PHE A 56 5.18 -5.49 13.27
N PRO A 57 5.50 -6.33 12.26
CA PRO A 57 5.31 -6.09 10.83
C PRO A 57 3.86 -6.23 10.36
N ILE A 58 3.49 -5.43 9.35
CA ILE A 58 2.15 -5.47 8.74
C ILE A 58 2.23 -6.16 7.39
N GLU A 59 1.51 -7.26 7.24
CA GLU A 59 1.42 -8.00 5.98
C GLU A 59 0.55 -7.25 4.95
N PHE A 60 0.99 -7.26 3.70
CA PHE A 60 0.25 -6.71 2.57
C PHE A 60 0.25 -7.70 1.39
N LYS A 61 -0.75 -7.55 0.52
CA LYS A 61 -0.90 -8.26 -0.74
C LYS A 61 -1.62 -7.36 -1.74
N VAL A 62 -0.87 -6.79 -2.68
CA VAL A 62 -1.43 -5.98 -3.78
C VAL A 62 -1.76 -6.91 -4.94
N VAL A 63 -3.04 -6.95 -5.32
CA VAL A 63 -3.54 -7.71 -6.47
C VAL A 63 -3.60 -6.80 -7.69
N PHE A 64 -3.17 -7.27 -8.86
CA PHE A 64 -3.15 -6.49 -10.10
C PHE A 64 -3.49 -7.35 -11.32
N ASP A 65 -3.98 -6.73 -12.41
CA ASP A 65 -4.21 -7.41 -13.69
C ASP A 65 -2.87 -7.78 -14.32
N SER A 66 -2.64 -9.06 -14.61
CA SER A 66 -1.35 -9.53 -15.15
C SER A 66 -0.98 -8.90 -16.49
N ARG A 67 -1.93 -8.35 -17.24
CA ARG A 67 -1.67 -7.65 -18.52
C ARG A 67 -0.86 -6.37 -18.37
N VAL A 68 -0.81 -5.81 -17.16
CA VAL A 68 -0.03 -4.58 -16.91
C VAL A 68 1.47 -4.89 -16.77
N TRP A 69 1.82 -6.14 -16.44
CA TRP A 69 3.18 -6.62 -16.25
C TRP A 69 3.91 -6.75 -17.60
N GLY A 70 5.15 -6.27 -17.66
CA GLY A 70 6.03 -6.42 -18.81
C GLY A 70 7.49 -6.56 -18.36
N PRO A 71 8.28 -7.49 -18.92
CA PRO A 71 9.67 -7.71 -18.52
C PRO A 71 10.58 -6.49 -18.76
N GLU A 72 10.22 -5.62 -19.70
CA GLU A 72 10.92 -4.37 -20.00
C GLU A 72 10.54 -3.20 -19.07
N LYS A 73 9.47 -3.36 -18.29
CA LYS A 73 8.96 -2.32 -17.39
C LYS A 73 9.63 -2.40 -16.02
N LYS A 74 9.67 -1.25 -15.35
CA LYS A 74 10.18 -1.15 -13.98
C LYS A 74 9.04 -0.88 -13.03
N TYR A 75 8.96 -1.62 -11.94
CA TYR A 75 7.93 -1.42 -10.93
C TYR A 75 8.55 -1.11 -9.57
N ALA A 76 7.85 -0.30 -8.79
CA ALA A 76 8.17 -0.01 -7.42
C ALA A 76 6.97 -0.26 -6.52
N LEU A 77 7.25 -0.69 -5.28
CA LEU A 77 6.28 -0.67 -4.20
C LEU A 77 6.47 0.60 -3.38
N SER A 78 5.37 1.29 -3.10
CA SER A 78 5.35 2.45 -2.22
C SER A 78 4.33 2.21 -1.11
N ALA A 79 4.72 2.45 0.13
CA ALA A 79 3.82 2.39 1.27
C ALA A 79 3.79 3.75 1.95
N ARG A 80 2.60 4.21 2.31
CA ARG A 80 2.39 5.41 3.12
C ARG A 80 1.42 5.10 4.25
N ILE A 81 1.72 5.61 5.44
CA ILE A 81 0.86 5.57 6.61
C ILE A 81 0.39 7.00 6.87
N GLU A 82 -0.91 7.20 6.97
CA GLU A 82 -1.53 8.50 7.21
C GLU A 82 -2.57 8.33 8.32
N GLU A 83 -2.63 9.28 9.26
CA GLU A 83 -3.74 9.33 10.22
C GLU A 83 -5.01 9.74 9.50
N MET A 84 -6.10 9.02 9.72
CA MET A 84 -7.38 9.36 9.10
C MET A 84 -8.05 10.49 9.86
N THR A 85 -8.41 11.53 9.11
CA THR A 85 -9.28 12.61 9.59
C THR A 85 -10.72 12.11 9.79
N GLY A 86 -11.53 12.87 10.54
CA GLY A 86 -12.92 12.48 10.86
C GLY A 86 -13.78 12.15 9.63
N ASP A 87 -13.64 12.94 8.55
CA ASP A 87 -14.39 12.74 7.30
C ASP A 87 -13.90 11.51 6.52
N GLU A 88 -12.60 11.21 6.57
CA GLU A 88 -12.05 10.01 5.92
C GLU A 88 -12.52 8.73 6.59
N ARG A 89 -12.79 8.75 7.91
CA ARG A 89 -13.33 7.58 8.63
C ARG A 89 -14.68 7.15 8.07
N LEU A 90 -15.56 8.11 7.77
CA LEU A 90 -16.92 7.84 7.27
C LEU A 90 -16.95 7.14 5.91
N GLN A 91 -15.88 7.26 5.11
CA GLN A 91 -15.81 6.60 3.79
C GLN A 91 -15.56 5.09 3.87
N TYR A 92 -15.26 4.56 5.07
CA TYR A 92 -14.91 3.16 5.29
C TYR A 92 -15.74 2.47 6.40
N ILE A 93 -16.82 3.09 6.86
CA ILE A 93 -17.81 2.49 7.78
C ILE A 93 -18.90 1.77 6.99
#